data_AF-A0A3D4Z2Y6-F1
#
_entry.id   AF-A0A3D4Z2Y6-F1
#
_cell.length_a   1.000
_cell.length_b   1.000
_cell.length_c   1.000
_cell.angle_alpha   90.00
_cell.angle_beta   90.00
_cell.angle_gamma   90.00
#
_symmetry.space_group_name_H-M   'P 1'
#
loop_
_entity.id
_entity.type
_entity.pdbx_description
1 polymer ?
#
loop_
_entity_poly.entity_id
_entity_poly.type
_entity_poly.pdbx_seq_one_letter_code
_entity_poly.pdbx_strand_id
1 'polypeptide(L)'
;IQAVKGVEIGEGFDNAQKFGSQVHDPIYYDAKRRAFTRSSNRAGGLEGSMTTGLPLIVRGALKPISTLYEPLHSVDIESKEEFQASVERSDTCAIAAAAVIGEAVVALTLADAFLEKFGGDSIQELRRNHANYLEQVAEY
;
A
#
# COMPACT_ATOMS: atom_id res chain seq x y z
N ILE A 1 1.82 -9.16 -5.77
CA ILE A 1 2.48 -8.45 -6.89
C ILE A 1 3.82 -9.12 -7.17
N GLN A 2 4.06 -9.54 -8.41
CA GLN A 2 5.30 -10.22 -8.80
C GLN A 2 6.50 -9.28 -8.62
N ALA A 3 7.67 -9.84 -8.30
CA ALA A 3 8.93 -9.12 -8.06
C ALA A 3 8.96 -8.12 -6.88
N VAL A 4 7.86 -7.86 -6.17
CA VAL A 4 7.90 -7.09 -4.91
C VAL A 4 8.58 -7.93 -3.81
N LYS A 5 9.49 -7.30 -3.07
CA LYS A 5 10.32 -7.91 -2.01
C LYS A 5 10.17 -7.24 -0.64
N GLY A 6 9.52 -6.09 -0.57
CA GLY A 6 9.23 -5.40 0.67
C GLY A 6 8.02 -4.50 0.50
N VAL A 7 7.31 -4.26 1.59
CA VAL A 7 6.17 -3.34 1.66
C VAL A 7 6.30 -2.53 2.94
N GLU A 8 5.96 -1.25 2.86
CA GLU A 8 5.91 -0.38 4.02
C GLU A 8 4.71 0.58 3.96
N ILE A 9 4.26 1.03 5.13
CA ILE A 9 3.18 1.99 5.29
C ILE A 9 3.77 3.31 5.81
N GLY A 10 3.40 4.42 5.17
CA GLY A 10 3.91 5.75 5.54
C GLY A 10 5.42 5.86 5.38
N GLU A 11 6.10 6.25 6.46
CA GLU A 11 7.57 6.28 6.56
C GLU A 11 8.18 4.94 7.00
N GLY A 12 7.37 3.93 7.34
CA GLY A 12 7.80 2.54 7.28
C GLY A 12 9.11 2.20 8.02
N PHE A 13 10.10 1.71 7.25
CA PHE A 13 11.42 1.35 7.77
C PHE A 13 12.23 2.56 8.27
N ASP A 14 11.98 3.76 7.77
CA ASP A 14 12.63 4.99 8.24
C ASP A 14 12.16 5.36 9.65
N ASN A 15 10.86 5.16 9.96
CA ASN A 15 10.34 5.33 11.32
C ASN A 15 10.98 4.37 12.34
N ALA A 16 11.34 3.15 11.92
CA ALA A 16 11.96 2.16 12.82
C ALA A 16 13.35 2.57 13.34
N GLN A 17 13.97 3.59 12.74
CA GLN A 17 15.30 4.09 13.10
C GLN A 17 15.24 5.41 13.92
N LYS A 18 14.05 5.90 14.24
CA LYS A 18 13.82 7.20 14.90
C LYS A 18 13.22 7.03 16.28
N PHE A 19 13.29 8.07 17.10
CA PHE A 19 12.64 8.07 18.41
C PHE A 19 11.13 8.21 18.29
N GLY A 20 10.38 7.70 19.28
CA GLY A 20 8.92 7.85 19.37
C GLY A 20 8.43 9.30 19.19
N SER A 21 9.19 10.27 19.70
CA SER A 21 8.89 11.70 19.57
C SER A 21 8.94 12.24 18.14
N GLN A 22 9.50 11.49 17.19
CA GLN A 22 9.71 11.90 15.80
C GLN A 22 8.82 11.15 14.80
N VAL A 23 8.22 10.01 15.20
CA VAL A 23 7.54 9.09 14.27
C VAL A 23 6.02 9.19 14.32
N HIS A 24 5.46 9.56 15.47
CA HIS A 24 4.00 9.64 15.62
C HIS A 24 3.46 10.95 15.06
N ASP A 25 2.16 10.94 14.73
CA ASP A 25 1.43 12.07 14.19
C ASP A 25 0.57 12.70 15.30
N PRO A 26 0.96 13.86 15.88
CA PRO A 26 0.20 14.48 16.96
C PRO A 26 -1.22 14.85 16.54
N ILE A 27 -2.17 14.65 17.46
CA ILE A 27 -3.59 14.92 17.24
C ILE A 27 -3.93 16.36 17.68
N TYR A 28 -4.55 17.11 16.78
CA TYR A 28 -5.09 18.44 17.03
C TYR A 28 -6.61 18.42 16.81
N TYR A 29 -7.30 19.46 17.30
CA TYR A 29 -8.74 19.61 17.11
C TYR A 29 -9.06 20.96 16.46
N ASP A 30 -9.77 20.93 15.33
CA ASP A 30 -10.32 22.13 14.68
C ASP A 30 -11.77 22.31 15.12
N ALA A 31 -11.99 23.24 16.07
CA ALA A 31 -13.31 23.52 16.61
C ALA A 31 -14.30 24.10 15.58
N LYS A 32 -13.83 24.77 14.52
CA LYS A 32 -14.72 25.32 13.48
C LYS A 32 -15.24 24.21 12.58
N ARG A 33 -14.40 23.23 12.29
CA ARG A 33 -14.75 22.06 11.48
C ARG A 33 -15.30 20.89 12.30
N ARG A 34 -15.24 20.98 13.64
CA ARG A 34 -15.55 19.91 14.58
C ARG A 34 -14.84 18.60 14.18
N ALA A 35 -13.54 18.69 13.94
CA ALA A 35 -12.78 17.57 13.39
C ALA A 35 -11.41 17.43 14.06
N PHE A 36 -11.00 16.18 14.29
CA PHE A 36 -9.62 15.86 14.63
C PHE A 36 -8.73 15.99 13.38
N THR A 37 -7.54 16.57 13.56
CA THR A 37 -6.58 16.81 12.49
C THR A 37 -5.18 16.39 12.91
N ARG A 38 -4.28 16.22 11.94
CA ARG A 38 -2.86 15.95 12.16
C ARG A 38 -2.03 16.96 11.40
N SER A 39 -0.85 17.30 11.95
CA SER A 39 0.13 18.13 11.25
C SER A 39 1.01 17.33 10.27
N SER A 40 0.97 16.01 10.33
CA SER A 40 1.79 15.09 9.53
C SER A 40 1.05 13.78 9.27
N ASN A 41 1.60 12.95 8.36
CA ASN A 41 1.05 11.64 8.01
C ASN A 41 2.16 10.56 7.95
N ARG A 42 3.01 10.52 8.98
CA ARG A 42 4.15 9.58 9.08
C ARG A 42 3.68 8.15 9.23
N ALA A 43 2.53 7.95 9.87
CA ALA A 43 1.85 6.66 9.99
C ALA A 43 1.22 6.20 8.67
N GLY A 44 1.22 7.03 7.63
CA GLY A 44 0.75 6.67 6.30
C GLY A 44 -0.74 6.36 6.24
N GLY A 45 -1.55 7.07 7.02
CA GLY A 45 -3.01 6.95 7.03
C GLY A 45 -3.53 5.79 7.88
N LEU A 46 -2.67 5.02 8.56
CA LEU A 46 -3.06 3.90 9.43
C LEU A 46 -2.51 4.04 10.85
N GLU A 47 -3.38 3.89 11.85
CA GLU A 47 -3.00 3.77 13.25
C GLU A 47 -3.82 2.68 13.92
N GLY A 48 -3.16 1.81 14.70
CA GLY A 48 -3.84 0.63 15.26
C GLY A 48 -4.52 -0.23 14.19
N SER A 49 -3.95 -0.25 12.98
CA SER A 49 -4.49 -0.94 11.80
C SER A 49 -5.82 -0.40 11.27
N MET A 50 -6.22 0.83 11.66
CA MET A 50 -7.43 1.50 11.19
C MET A 50 -7.08 2.77 10.41
N THR A 51 -7.92 3.13 9.44
CA THR A 51 -7.76 4.36 8.68
C THR A 51 -7.98 5.59 9.56
N THR A 52 -7.08 6.57 9.46
CA THR A 52 -7.14 7.81 10.27
C THR A 52 -7.90 8.94 9.58
N GLY A 53 -8.34 8.74 8.33
CA GLY A 53 -8.90 9.77 7.46
C GLY A 53 -7.85 10.57 6.67
N LEU A 54 -6.55 10.38 6.96
CA LEU A 54 -5.46 10.88 6.13
C LEU A 54 -5.21 9.97 4.92
N PRO A 55 -4.48 10.44 3.89
CA PRO A 55 -4.11 9.60 2.76
C PRO A 55 -3.43 8.30 3.19
N LEU A 56 -3.90 7.16 2.69
CA LEU A 56 -3.21 5.89 2.84
C LEU A 56 -1.94 5.90 1.98
N ILE A 57 -0.77 5.74 2.60
CA ILE A 57 0.51 5.72 1.90
C ILE A 57 1.10 4.33 2.01
N VAL A 58 1.16 3.62 0.88
CA VAL A 58 1.77 2.30 0.76
C VAL A 58 2.92 2.37 -0.24
N ARG A 59 4.07 1.81 0.11
CA ARG A 59 5.24 1.72 -0.77
C ARG A 59 5.64 0.27 -0.94
N GLY A 60 6.04 -0.10 -2.16
CA GLY A 60 6.53 -1.43 -2.50
C GLY A 60 7.95 -1.36 -3.04
N ALA A 61 8.83 -2.23 -2.53
CA ALA A 61 10.19 -2.39 -3.05
C ALA A 61 10.20 -3.49 -4.12
N LEU A 62 10.33 -3.10 -5.38
CA LEU A 62 10.40 -4.02 -6.51
C LEU A 62 11.87 -4.41 -6.78
N LYS A 63 12.18 -5.70 -6.80
CA LYS A 63 13.50 -6.14 -7.31
C LYS A 63 13.58 -5.87 -8.82
N PRO A 64 14.79 -5.71 -9.39
CA PRO A 64 14.97 -5.72 -10.84
C PRO A 64 14.36 -6.98 -11.46
N ILE A 65 13.89 -6.84 -12.69
CA ILE A 65 13.35 -7.97 -13.45
C ILE A 65 14.41 -9.07 -13.63
N SER A 66 13.96 -10.31 -13.75
CA SER A 66 14.86 -11.47 -13.62
C SER A 66 15.77 -11.70 -14.83
N THR A 67 15.36 -11.30 -16.04
CA THR A 67 16.14 -11.57 -17.27
C THR A 67 16.96 -10.35 -17.64
N LEU A 68 18.24 -10.58 -17.93
CA LEU A 68 19.20 -9.57 -18.36
C LEU A 68 19.65 -9.89 -19.78
N TYR A 69 19.93 -8.84 -20.56
CA TYR A 69 20.52 -8.98 -21.90
C TYR A 69 21.95 -9.50 -21.87
N GLU A 70 22.70 -9.18 -20.81
CA GLU A 70 23.91 -9.89 -20.41
C GLU A 70 23.47 -10.98 -19.43
N PRO A 71 23.28 -12.23 -19.89
CA PRO A 71 22.66 -13.23 -19.05
C PRO A 71 23.54 -13.61 -17.87
N LEU A 72 22.90 -14.06 -16.81
CA LEU A 72 23.61 -14.59 -15.66
C LEU A 72 24.01 -16.04 -15.91
N HIS A 73 25.08 -16.46 -15.23
CA HIS A 73 25.43 -17.87 -15.15
C HIS A 73 24.26 -18.69 -14.58
N SER A 74 24.02 -19.83 -15.21
CA SER A 74 22.95 -20.77 -14.90
C SER A 74 23.42 -22.20 -15.22
N VAL A 75 22.49 -23.15 -15.16
CA VAL A 75 22.75 -24.57 -15.41
C VAL A 75 21.63 -25.14 -16.26
N ASP A 76 22.00 -25.91 -17.29
CA ASP A 76 21.02 -26.66 -18.06
C ASP A 76 20.41 -27.77 -17.19
N ILE A 77 19.08 -27.85 -17.16
CA ILE A 77 18.39 -28.75 -16.25
C ILE A 77 18.45 -30.22 -16.68
N GLU A 78 18.80 -30.53 -17.93
CA GLU A 78 18.94 -31.89 -18.43
C GLU A 78 20.38 -32.38 -18.30
N SER A 79 21.35 -31.63 -18.86
CA SER A 79 22.77 -32.02 -18.89
C SER A 79 23.51 -31.75 -17.58
N LYS A 80 23.00 -30.84 -16.74
CA LYS A 80 23.67 -30.31 -15.54
C LYS A 80 24.96 -29.54 -15.81
N GLU A 81 25.19 -29.14 -17.06
CA GLU A 81 26.35 -28.34 -17.45
C GLU A 81 26.09 -26.84 -17.31
N GLU A 82 27.17 -26.06 -17.23
CA GLU A 82 27.09 -24.60 -17.17
C GLU A 82 26.39 -24.05 -18.41
N PHE A 83 25.40 -23.18 -18.21
CA PHE A 83 24.62 -22.56 -19.27
C PHE A 83 24.33 -21.09 -18.94
N GLN A 84 24.04 -20.26 -19.93
CA GLN A 84 23.65 -18.86 -19.70
C GLN A 84 22.14 -18.79 -19.54
N ALA A 85 21.63 -18.02 -18.58
CA ALA A 85 20.19 -17.88 -18.37
C ALA A 85 19.46 -17.44 -19.66
N SER A 86 18.26 -17.97 -19.91
CA SER A 86 17.49 -17.59 -21.09
C SER A 86 16.99 -16.14 -20.99
N VAL A 87 16.94 -15.46 -22.15
CA VAL A 87 16.46 -14.08 -22.26
C VAL A 87 15.00 -14.10 -22.70
N GLU A 88 14.09 -13.92 -21.74
CA GLU A 88 12.65 -14.01 -22.00
C GLU A 88 11.99 -12.65 -22.28
N ARG A 89 12.48 -11.57 -21.65
CA ARG A 89 11.94 -10.22 -21.85
C ARG A 89 13.05 -9.20 -22.05
N SER A 90 12.67 -8.10 -22.71
CA SER A 90 13.56 -7.03 -23.15
C SER A 90 13.38 -5.70 -22.42
N ASP A 91 12.33 -5.55 -21.61
CA ASP A 91 12.16 -4.34 -20.79
C ASP A 91 13.35 -4.19 -19.84
N THR A 92 13.73 -2.96 -19.50
CA THR A 92 14.81 -2.71 -18.50
C THR A 92 14.24 -2.33 -17.14
N CYS A 93 13.01 -1.82 -17.10
CA CYS A 93 12.34 -1.36 -15.90
C CYS A 93 10.84 -1.63 -15.99
N ALA A 94 10.28 -2.18 -14.91
CA ALA A 94 8.84 -2.48 -14.78
C ALA A 94 8.16 -1.71 -13.63
N ILE A 95 8.81 -0.68 -13.06
CA ILE A 95 8.31 0.04 -11.87
C ILE A 95 6.96 0.72 -12.15
N ALA A 96 6.81 1.40 -13.29
CA ALA A 96 5.56 2.10 -13.62
C ALA A 96 4.38 1.13 -13.73
N ALA A 97 4.56 -0.01 -14.41
CA ALA A 97 3.54 -1.04 -14.50
C ALA A 97 3.25 -1.67 -13.13
N ALA A 98 4.28 -1.91 -12.31
CA ALA A 98 4.12 -2.43 -10.97
C ALA A 98 3.35 -1.47 -10.04
N ALA A 99 3.49 -0.14 -10.22
CA ALA A 99 2.73 0.85 -9.47
C ALA A 99 1.23 0.75 -9.75
N VAL A 100 0.83 0.62 -11.03
CA VAL A 100 -0.58 0.42 -11.40
C VAL A 100 -1.15 -0.87 -10.82
N ILE A 101 -0.38 -1.96 -10.83
CA ILE A 101 -0.77 -3.21 -10.18
C ILE A 101 -0.89 -3.02 -8.66
N GLY A 102 0.01 -2.23 -8.07
CA GLY A 102 -0.03 -1.84 -6.65
C GLY A 102 -1.32 -1.12 -6.28
N GLU A 103 -1.69 -0.10 -7.05
CA GLU A 103 -2.95 0.63 -6.87
C GLU A 103 -4.16 -0.31 -6.94
N ALA A 104 -4.19 -1.21 -7.94
CA ALA A 104 -5.29 -2.16 -8.10
C ALA A 104 -5.41 -3.14 -6.90
N VAL A 105 -4.28 -3.68 -6.42
CA VAL A 105 -4.28 -4.60 -5.27
C VAL A 105 -4.71 -3.87 -3.99
N VAL A 106 -4.24 -2.65 -3.75
CA VAL A 106 -4.66 -1.84 -2.60
C VAL A 106 -6.15 -1.50 -2.69
N ALA A 107 -6.65 -1.15 -3.88
CA ALA A 107 -8.07 -0.84 -4.08
C ALA A 107 -8.97 -2.03 -3.78
N LEU A 108 -8.58 -3.26 -4.15
CA LEU A 108 -9.32 -4.48 -3.79
C LEU A 108 -9.36 -4.67 -2.28
N THR A 109 -8.23 -4.56 -1.58
CA THR A 109 -8.20 -4.68 -0.11
C THR A 109 -9.03 -3.61 0.59
N LEU A 110 -9.01 -2.37 0.09
CA LEU A 110 -9.85 -1.29 0.62
C LEU A 110 -11.33 -1.55 0.35
N ALA A 111 -11.69 -2.06 -0.82
CA ALA A 111 -13.07 -2.43 -1.13
C ALA A 111 -13.57 -3.53 -0.19
N ASP A 112 -12.77 -4.57 0.06
CA ASP A 112 -13.12 -5.64 1.01
C ASP A 112 -13.36 -5.09 2.42
N ALA A 113 -12.42 -4.27 2.95
CA ALA A 113 -12.57 -3.64 4.26
C ALA A 113 -13.77 -2.69 4.33
N PHE A 114 -14.06 -1.97 3.24
CA PHE A 114 -15.21 -1.08 3.14
C PHE A 114 -16.53 -1.86 3.16
N LEU A 115 -16.61 -2.96 2.42
CA LEU A 115 -17.77 -3.85 2.41
C LEU A 115 -17.95 -4.56 3.76
N GLU A 116 -16.86 -4.98 4.41
CA GLU A 116 -16.91 -5.58 5.75
C GLU A 116 -17.49 -4.59 6.78
N LYS A 117 -17.05 -3.33 6.73
CA LYS A 117 -17.50 -2.29 7.66
C LYS A 117 -18.94 -1.84 7.43
N PHE A 118 -19.34 -1.65 6.18
CA PHE A 118 -20.61 -0.99 5.84
C PHE A 118 -21.70 -1.96 5.35
N GLY A 119 -21.32 -3.16 4.89
CA GLY A 119 -22.21 -4.20 4.41
C GLY A 119 -23.10 -3.77 3.23
N GLY A 120 -24.15 -4.55 3.02
CA GLY A 120 -25.20 -4.30 2.03
C GLY A 120 -25.04 -5.11 0.75
N ASP A 121 -26.19 -5.51 0.19
CA ASP A 121 -26.25 -6.35 -1.01
C ASP A 121 -26.43 -5.51 -2.30
N SER A 122 -26.54 -4.18 -2.15
CA SER A 122 -26.64 -3.23 -3.26
C SER A 122 -25.87 -1.95 -2.96
N ILE A 123 -25.44 -1.26 -4.01
CA ILE A 123 -24.73 0.04 -3.89
C ILE A 123 -25.59 1.09 -3.17
N GLN A 124 -26.91 1.06 -3.32
CA GLN A 124 -27.82 1.97 -2.64
C GLN A 124 -27.81 1.76 -1.12
N GLU A 125 -27.83 0.50 -0.68
CA GLU A 125 -27.74 0.15 0.74
C GLU A 125 -26.38 0.51 1.33
N LEU A 126 -25.29 0.11 0.65
CA LEU A 126 -23.93 0.43 1.06
C LEU A 126 -23.75 1.95 1.23
N ARG A 127 -24.24 2.75 0.27
CA ARG A 127 -24.17 4.22 0.34
C ARG A 127 -24.94 4.80 1.52
N ARG A 128 -26.13 4.27 1.82
CA ARG A 128 -26.93 4.70 2.98
C ARG A 128 -26.20 4.41 4.28
N ASN A 129 -25.65 3.21 4.43
CA ASN A 129 -24.92 2.81 5.64
C ASN A 129 -23.66 3.65 5.84
N HIS A 130 -22.90 3.89 4.77
CA HIS A 130 -21.73 4.77 4.79
C HIS A 130 -22.09 6.22 5.15
N ALA A 131 -23.16 6.79 4.56
CA ALA A 131 -23.60 8.15 4.86
C ALA A 131 -23.99 8.32 6.33
N ASN A 132 -24.80 7.40 6.87
CA ASN A 132 -25.19 7.41 8.28
C ASN A 132 -23.99 7.33 9.22
N TYR A 133 -22.98 6.52 8.88
CA TYR A 133 -21.74 6.46 9.65
C TYR A 133 -20.99 7.81 9.64
N LEU A 134 -20.91 8.48 8.49
CA LEU A 134 -20.28 9.81 8.41
C LEU A 134 -21.03 10.86 9.21
N GLU A 135 -22.37 10.82 9.22
CA GLU A 135 -23.20 11.70 10.05
C GLU A 135 -22.93 11.47 11.55
N GLN A 136 -22.90 10.21 11.98
CA GLN A 136 -22.57 9.85 13.37
C GLN A 136 -21.17 10.34 13.77
N VAL A 137 -20.17 10.18 12.90
CA VAL A 137 -18.80 10.64 13.16
C VAL A 137 -18.72 12.16 13.25
N ALA A 138 -19.51 12.90 12.46
CA ALA A 138 -19.53 14.36 12.48
C ALA A 138 -20.14 14.95 13.76
N GLU A 139 -20.89 14.15 14.53
CA GLU A 139 -21.42 14.56 15.83
C GLU A 139 -20.38 14.49 16.96
N TYR A 140 -19.32 13.69 16.77
CA TYR A 140 -18.22 13.50 17.74
C TYR A 140 -17.29 14.73 17.83
#